data_AF-U9U633-F1
#
_entry.id   AF-U9U633-F1
#
_cell.length_a   1.000
_cell.length_b   1.000
_cell.length_c   1.000
_cell.angle_alpha   90.00
_cell.angle_beta   90.00
_cell.angle_gamma   90.00
#
_symmetry.space_group_name_H-M   'P 1'
#
loop_
_entity.id
_entity.type
_entity.pdbx_description
1 polymer ?
#
loop_
_entity_poly.entity_id
_entity_poly.type
_entity_poly.pdbx_seq_one_letter_code
_entity_poly.pdbx_strand_id
1 'polypeptide(L)'
;MTSHRFFTDRDYKPDQVLLLMMNFKIIYKMAASLNCLLLEDTSFDDAFVINVANVTEFGRIKVEIDNLKISDLKVLILDRKKNKLGIDADSINLWKVDVAESDEYKLKEFKDENNKVVGAKFLKPTHKFNEYFKDKELNQGNIHVIVQLLAAESLTLIMKKILKNVARSSNKSPGFSSSIPLKERNMESAIMSISKNFEQSFYTTQSFVKSTLQFLVCCGAPGIGKTRYGFELFNHLKNNPKDVLVDPRSQRPVPDPDFLSIYLDFGKEVRLNRYDFKLTADSAIALRIAFKFFVYDQSYQMDFNDFRQNIYRYFKVDNTESLRKFESTVNLRNVIKSIRMSRHLNDNQTLFIFLHIDEIQEMFNYEKCWIREDQSSSENIKGFTKELLYTLAQYMRNNRNFIQTFLSGTALQDVVKLKGPTGFSFNSGFSFNYINCPLLSMGACIEIVNDFAVKENETNYWWTLDRSFIKILDDARGLPRAIEYILDEILKEDLFKKHTWNPSGFFIKIASRLDMSYNITTFVKKHKDLALALLKNCLKSDSIERTDKVLKDD
;
A
#
# COMPACT_ATOMS: atom_id res chain seq x y z
N MET A 1 -44.93 -40.36 -1.00
CA MET A 1 -45.03 -41.36 -2.09
C MET A 1 -45.98 -40.83 -3.15
N THR A 2 -45.45 -40.57 -4.36
CA THR A 2 -46.00 -40.91 -5.71
C THR A 2 -47.50 -41.25 -5.82
N SER A 3 -48.28 -40.83 -6.82
CA SER A 3 -48.08 -40.77 -8.28
C SER A 3 -49.29 -40.01 -8.92
N HIS A 4 -49.11 -39.08 -9.86
CA HIS A 4 -49.13 -39.21 -11.34
C HIS A 4 -50.37 -39.87 -11.99
N ARG A 5 -51.07 -39.09 -12.82
CA ARG A 5 -51.89 -39.54 -13.95
C ARG A 5 -51.55 -38.73 -15.23
N PHE A 6 -51.05 -39.49 -16.20
CA PHE A 6 -51.07 -39.46 -17.67
C PHE A 6 -51.92 -38.43 -18.44
N PHE A 7 -51.40 -37.98 -19.60
CA PHE A 7 -51.93 -38.18 -20.98
C PHE A 7 -50.80 -37.83 -21.99
N THR A 8 -50.18 -38.80 -22.66
CA THR A 8 -50.37 -39.34 -24.04
C THR A 8 -49.89 -38.48 -25.22
N ASP A 9 -49.13 -39.16 -26.08
CA ASP A 9 -48.54 -38.84 -27.39
C ASP A 9 -49.32 -37.92 -28.34
N ARG A 10 -48.56 -37.08 -29.05
CA ARG A 10 -48.71 -36.89 -30.50
C ARG A 10 -47.45 -36.28 -31.14
N ASP A 11 -46.93 -36.99 -32.15
CA ASP A 11 -46.22 -36.52 -33.34
C ASP A 11 -44.88 -35.77 -33.19
N TYR A 12 -43.80 -36.53 -32.93
CA TYR A 12 -42.44 -36.10 -33.29
C TYR A 12 -42.09 -36.60 -34.71
N LYS A 13 -42.10 -35.69 -35.69
CA LYS A 13 -41.48 -35.93 -37.01
C LYS A 13 -39.95 -35.85 -36.87
N PRO A 14 -39.18 -36.89 -37.24
CA PRO A 14 -37.70 -36.86 -37.18
C PRO A 14 -37.08 -35.76 -38.05
N ASP A 15 -37.82 -35.28 -39.05
CA ASP A 15 -37.31 -34.33 -40.05
C ASP A 15 -37.16 -32.90 -39.51
N GLN A 16 -37.85 -32.53 -38.42
CA GLN A 16 -37.70 -31.21 -37.81
C GLN A 16 -36.49 -31.12 -36.87
N VAL A 17 -36.05 -32.23 -36.28
CA VAL A 17 -34.81 -32.27 -35.48
C VAL A 17 -33.59 -32.25 -36.39
N LEU A 18 -33.68 -32.85 -37.59
CA LEU A 18 -32.61 -32.76 -38.59
C LEU A 18 -32.45 -31.33 -39.13
N LEU A 19 -33.56 -30.59 -39.32
CA LEU A 19 -33.51 -29.19 -39.77
C LEU A 19 -32.98 -28.22 -38.68
N LEU A 20 -33.21 -28.52 -37.40
CA LEU A 20 -32.66 -27.76 -36.26
C LEU A 20 -31.19 -28.12 -35.96
N MET A 21 -30.75 -29.34 -36.23
CA MET A 21 -29.33 -29.75 -36.12
C MET A 21 -28.48 -29.37 -37.35
N MET A 22 -29.11 -29.00 -38.47
CA MET A 22 -28.42 -28.54 -39.68
C MET A 22 -28.08 -27.04 -39.71
N ASN A 23 -28.49 -26.26 -38.71
CA ASN A 23 -28.15 -24.84 -38.63
C ASN A 23 -26.94 -24.59 -37.71
N PHE A 24 -25.83 -24.27 -38.37
CA PHE A 24 -24.57 -23.71 -37.84
C PHE A 24 -23.55 -24.67 -37.22
N LYS A 25 -23.12 -25.67 -37.99
CA LYS A 25 -21.68 -25.97 -38.05
C LYS A 25 -21.08 -25.09 -39.15
N ILE A 26 -20.86 -23.80 -38.87
CA ILE A 26 -19.88 -23.06 -39.68
C ILE A 26 -18.56 -23.77 -39.40
N ILE A 27 -18.12 -24.58 -40.35
CA ILE A 27 -16.74 -25.03 -40.40
C ILE A 27 -15.96 -23.77 -40.76
N TYR A 28 -15.48 -23.06 -39.75
CA TYR A 28 -14.56 -21.95 -39.95
C TYR A 28 -13.30 -22.54 -40.58
N LYS A 29 -13.16 -22.42 -41.90
CA LYS A 29 -11.98 -22.88 -42.62
C LYS A 29 -10.79 -22.06 -42.11
N MET A 30 -9.80 -22.77 -41.59
CA MET A 30 -8.57 -22.17 -41.07
C MET A 30 -7.82 -21.53 -42.24
N ALA A 31 -7.47 -20.25 -42.09
CA ALA A 31 -6.86 -19.45 -43.14
C ALA A 31 -5.34 -19.39 -43.01
N ALA A 32 -4.85 -19.30 -41.78
CA ALA A 32 -3.44 -19.30 -41.45
C ALA A 32 -3.19 -19.88 -40.06
N SER A 33 -2.02 -20.49 -39.87
CA SER A 33 -1.52 -20.94 -38.57
C SER A 33 -0.17 -20.28 -38.33
N LEU A 34 -0.06 -19.48 -37.27
CA LEU A 34 1.15 -18.73 -36.93
C LEU A 34 1.79 -19.34 -35.69
N ASN A 35 3.03 -19.81 -35.85
CA ASN A 35 3.88 -20.11 -34.70
C ASN A 35 4.43 -18.79 -34.14
N CYS A 36 4.12 -18.53 -32.88
CA CYS A 36 4.50 -17.33 -32.15
C CYS A 36 5.45 -17.69 -31.02
N LEU A 37 6.37 -16.77 -30.69
CA LEU A 37 7.30 -16.90 -29.58
C LEU A 37 7.32 -15.59 -28.78
N LEU A 38 7.46 -15.63 -27.46
CA LEU A 38 7.71 -14.41 -26.69
C LEU A 38 9.18 -14.01 -26.86
N LEU A 39 9.47 -12.70 -26.88
CA LEU A 39 10.85 -12.21 -27.02
C LEU A 39 11.81 -12.69 -25.90
N GLU A 40 11.26 -13.09 -24.75
CA GLU A 40 12.05 -13.61 -23.63
C GLU A 40 12.43 -15.09 -23.78
N ASP A 41 11.71 -15.82 -24.63
CA ASP A 41 11.93 -17.25 -24.87
C ASP A 41 12.99 -17.43 -25.96
N THR A 42 13.88 -18.41 -25.80
CA THR A 42 14.98 -18.68 -26.75
C THR A 42 14.96 -20.12 -27.28
N SER A 43 13.86 -20.84 -27.09
CA SER A 43 13.68 -22.22 -27.54
C SER A 43 12.43 -22.36 -28.42
N PHE A 44 12.48 -23.22 -29.42
CA PHE A 44 11.28 -23.63 -30.19
C PHE A 44 10.25 -24.36 -29.33
N ASP A 45 10.66 -25.01 -28.23
CA ASP A 45 9.75 -25.70 -27.30
C ASP A 45 8.77 -24.73 -26.60
N ASP A 46 9.15 -23.46 -26.48
CA ASP A 46 8.33 -22.42 -25.86
C ASP A 46 7.34 -21.75 -26.84
N ALA A 47 7.43 -22.10 -28.13
CA ALA A 47 6.57 -21.57 -29.16
C ALA A 47 5.10 -21.99 -28.95
N PHE A 48 4.18 -21.12 -29.38
CA PHE A 48 2.76 -21.38 -29.31
C PHE A 48 2.05 -20.98 -30.59
N VAL A 49 1.03 -21.74 -30.95
CA VAL A 49 0.32 -21.58 -32.21
C VAL A 49 -0.89 -20.65 -32.06
N ILE A 50 -1.07 -19.72 -33.00
CA ILE A 50 -2.27 -18.91 -33.19
C ILE A 50 -2.91 -19.27 -34.53
N ASN A 51 -4.12 -19.79 -34.48
CA ASN A 51 -4.91 -20.10 -35.67
C ASN A 51 -5.79 -18.92 -36.03
N VAL A 52 -5.69 -18.44 -37.26
CA VAL A 52 -6.53 -17.38 -37.82
C VAL A 52 -7.51 -18.03 -38.81
N ALA A 53 -8.80 -17.85 -38.58
CA ALA A 53 -9.85 -18.36 -39.46
C ALA A 53 -10.21 -17.36 -40.56
N ASN A 54 -10.84 -17.83 -41.64
CA ASN A 54 -11.36 -16.96 -42.72
C ASN A 54 -12.32 -15.89 -42.18
N VAL A 55 -13.06 -16.22 -41.12
CA VAL A 55 -13.90 -15.29 -40.35
C VAL A 55 -13.59 -15.50 -38.88
N THR A 56 -13.14 -14.46 -38.20
CA THR A 56 -12.79 -14.48 -36.78
C THR A 56 -13.83 -13.69 -35.98
N GLU A 57 -14.28 -14.25 -34.86
CA GLU A 57 -15.30 -13.66 -34.01
C GLU A 57 -14.68 -13.00 -32.77
N PHE A 58 -14.97 -11.71 -32.58
CA PHE A 58 -14.58 -10.90 -31.43
C PHE A 58 -15.85 -10.50 -30.67
N GLY A 59 -16.25 -11.30 -29.69
CA GLY A 59 -17.50 -11.09 -28.97
C GLY A 59 -18.73 -11.27 -29.88
N ARG A 60 -19.43 -10.18 -30.23
CA ARG A 60 -20.57 -10.19 -31.17
C ARG A 60 -20.21 -9.75 -32.59
N ILE A 61 -18.95 -9.37 -32.82
CA ILE A 61 -18.47 -8.82 -34.10
C ILE A 61 -17.76 -9.93 -34.86
N LYS A 62 -18.09 -10.11 -36.14
CA LYS A 62 -17.41 -11.03 -37.05
C LYS A 62 -16.56 -10.23 -38.03
N VAL A 63 -15.28 -10.58 -38.13
CA VAL A 63 -14.31 -9.92 -38.99
C VAL A 63 -13.77 -10.94 -39.99
N GLU A 64 -13.95 -10.66 -41.27
CA GLU A 64 -13.34 -11.43 -42.36
C GLU A 64 -11.84 -11.20 -42.40
N ILE A 65 -11.06 -12.22 -42.78
CA ILE A 65 -9.60 -12.15 -42.81
C ILE A 65 -9.06 -11.00 -43.67
N ASP A 66 -9.74 -10.67 -44.77
CA ASP A 66 -9.38 -9.53 -45.65
C ASP A 66 -9.51 -8.16 -44.98
N ASN A 67 -10.23 -8.10 -43.86
CA ASN A 67 -10.46 -6.91 -43.05
C ASN A 67 -9.84 -7.01 -41.65
N LEU A 68 -9.28 -8.16 -41.28
CA LEU A 68 -8.62 -8.38 -40.00
C LEU A 68 -7.35 -7.52 -39.92
N LYS A 69 -7.26 -6.69 -38.88
CA LYS A 69 -6.10 -5.83 -38.62
C LYS A 69 -5.10 -6.52 -37.70
N ILE A 70 -3.86 -6.04 -37.71
CA ILE A 70 -2.85 -6.50 -36.75
C ILE A 70 -3.28 -6.23 -35.30
N SER A 71 -4.05 -5.17 -35.03
CA SER A 71 -4.67 -4.95 -33.70
C SER A 71 -5.54 -6.12 -33.24
N ASP A 72 -6.28 -6.74 -34.17
CA ASP A 72 -7.19 -7.83 -33.87
C ASP A 72 -6.40 -9.12 -33.59
N LEU A 73 -5.28 -9.32 -34.31
CA LEU A 73 -4.32 -10.39 -34.03
C LEU A 73 -3.70 -10.27 -32.63
N LYS A 74 -3.43 -9.05 -32.14
CA LYS A 74 -2.94 -8.84 -30.76
C LYS A 74 -3.94 -9.34 -29.72
N VAL A 75 -5.24 -9.10 -29.93
CA VAL A 75 -6.30 -9.59 -29.04
C VAL A 75 -6.33 -11.11 -29.02
N LEU A 76 -6.26 -11.77 -30.18
CA LEU A 76 -6.21 -13.23 -30.27
C LEU A 76 -5.04 -13.86 -29.52
N ILE A 77 -3.85 -13.25 -29.64
CA ILE A 77 -2.64 -13.69 -28.91
C ILE A 77 -2.86 -13.58 -27.40
N LEU A 78 -3.44 -12.47 -26.94
CA LEU A 78 -3.70 -12.25 -25.52
C LEU A 78 -4.78 -13.16 -24.96
N ASP A 79 -5.86 -13.43 -25.69
CA ASP A 79 -6.90 -14.36 -25.25
C ASP A 79 -6.33 -15.78 -25.10
N ARG A 80 -5.44 -16.20 -26.01
CA ARG A 80 -4.73 -17.48 -25.93
C ARG A 80 -3.79 -17.55 -24.71
N LYS A 81 -3.17 -16.43 -24.32
CA LYS A 81 -2.21 -16.34 -23.20
C LYS A 81 -2.79 -15.66 -21.95
N LYS A 82 -4.12 -15.58 -21.83
CA LYS A 82 -4.83 -14.84 -20.77
C LYS A 82 -4.41 -15.25 -19.36
N ASN A 83 -4.07 -16.54 -19.17
CA ASN A 83 -3.60 -17.09 -17.89
C ASN A 83 -2.13 -16.75 -17.56
N LYS A 84 -1.32 -16.32 -18.53
CA LYS A 84 0.11 -16.00 -18.36
C LYS A 84 0.40 -14.49 -18.37
N LEU A 85 -0.36 -13.69 -19.12
CA LEU A 85 0.05 -12.31 -19.44
C LEU A 85 -0.78 -11.21 -18.78
N GLY A 86 -2.06 -11.38 -18.43
CA GLY A 86 -2.83 -10.41 -17.61
C GLY A 86 -2.71 -8.92 -18.02
N ILE A 87 -2.54 -8.64 -19.31
CA ILE A 87 -2.14 -7.33 -19.87
C ILE A 87 -3.03 -7.03 -21.11
N ASP A 88 -3.22 -5.75 -21.44
CA ASP A 88 -4.02 -5.25 -22.56
C ASP A 88 -3.32 -5.33 -23.94
N ALA A 89 -4.09 -5.37 -25.03
CA ALA A 89 -3.62 -5.50 -26.42
C ALA A 89 -2.64 -4.40 -26.85
N ASP A 90 -2.78 -3.20 -26.31
CA ASP A 90 -1.88 -2.09 -26.60
C ASP A 90 -0.49 -2.22 -25.95
N SER A 91 -0.32 -3.20 -25.06
CA SER A 91 0.92 -3.43 -24.33
C SER A 91 1.82 -4.49 -24.96
N ILE A 92 1.49 -4.97 -26.17
CA ILE A 92 2.35 -5.88 -26.94
C ILE A 92 2.66 -5.29 -28.32
N ASN A 93 3.90 -5.50 -28.77
CA ASN A 93 4.34 -5.27 -30.12
C ASN A 93 4.54 -6.61 -30.82
N LEU A 94 4.13 -6.70 -32.08
CA LEU A 94 4.29 -7.89 -32.89
C LEU A 94 5.35 -7.63 -33.96
N TRP A 95 6.23 -8.60 -34.15
CA TRP A 95 7.34 -8.54 -35.10
C TRP A 95 7.27 -9.76 -36.00
N LYS A 96 7.22 -9.55 -37.32
CA LYS A 96 7.27 -10.63 -38.29
C LYS A 96 8.70 -11.12 -38.44
N VAL A 97 8.86 -12.43 -38.32
CA VAL A 97 10.11 -13.17 -38.52
C VAL A 97 9.84 -14.41 -39.38
N ASP A 98 10.91 -15.09 -39.76
CA ASP A 98 10.86 -16.37 -40.48
C ASP A 98 12.11 -17.16 -40.06
N VAL A 99 12.02 -17.85 -38.92
CA VAL A 99 13.16 -18.56 -38.30
C VAL A 99 12.89 -20.06 -38.34
N ALA A 100 13.74 -20.82 -39.02
CA ALA A 100 13.69 -22.28 -39.02
C ALA A 100 14.31 -22.85 -37.74
N GLU A 101 13.89 -24.05 -37.35
CA GLU A 101 14.40 -24.74 -36.16
C GLU A 101 15.93 -24.94 -36.21
N SER A 102 16.48 -25.23 -37.40
CA SER A 102 17.94 -25.32 -37.62
C SER A 102 18.70 -24.00 -37.35
N ASP A 103 17.99 -22.88 -37.30
CA ASP A 103 18.50 -21.53 -37.09
C ASP A 103 18.14 -20.97 -35.69
N GLU A 104 17.79 -21.85 -34.73
CA GLU A 104 17.39 -21.47 -33.37
C GLU A 104 18.36 -20.52 -32.66
N TYR A 105 19.67 -20.63 -32.93
CA TYR A 105 20.67 -19.71 -32.38
C TYR A 105 20.40 -18.23 -32.72
N LYS A 106 19.74 -17.93 -33.85
CA LYS A 106 19.36 -16.56 -34.26
C LYS A 106 18.29 -15.96 -33.37
N LEU A 107 17.52 -16.76 -32.62
CA LEU A 107 16.51 -16.25 -31.68
C LEU A 107 17.13 -15.32 -30.62
N LYS A 108 18.38 -15.58 -30.21
CA LYS A 108 19.13 -14.72 -29.28
C LYS A 108 19.58 -13.41 -29.92
N GLU A 109 19.77 -13.37 -31.23
CA GLU A 109 20.25 -12.20 -31.98
C GLU A 109 19.15 -11.16 -32.22
N PHE A 110 17.88 -11.56 -32.14
CA PHE A 110 16.76 -10.62 -32.24
C PHE A 110 16.67 -9.66 -31.06
N LYS A 111 17.45 -9.83 -29.99
CA LYS A 111 17.39 -9.04 -28.76
C LYS A 111 18.64 -8.16 -28.62
N ASP A 112 18.47 -6.84 -28.62
CA ASP A 112 19.56 -5.92 -28.26
C ASP A 112 19.74 -5.78 -26.73
N GLU A 113 20.79 -5.07 -26.32
CA GLU A 113 21.11 -4.77 -24.91
C GLU A 113 19.97 -4.03 -24.16
N ASN A 114 19.01 -3.46 -24.89
CA ASN A 114 17.85 -2.72 -24.37
C ASN A 114 16.52 -3.46 -24.56
N ASN A 115 16.53 -4.78 -24.85
CA ASN A 115 15.36 -5.61 -25.13
C ASN A 115 14.50 -5.13 -26.32
N LYS A 116 15.10 -4.45 -27.31
CA LYS A 116 14.45 -4.13 -28.59
C LYS A 116 14.68 -5.26 -29.59
N VAL A 117 13.69 -5.40 -30.49
CA VAL A 117 13.78 -6.38 -31.57
C VAL A 117 14.60 -5.81 -32.72
N VAL A 118 15.68 -6.50 -33.10
CA VAL A 118 16.58 -6.13 -34.21
C VAL A 118 16.48 -7.19 -35.31
N GLY A 119 16.49 -6.77 -36.58
CA GLY A 119 16.44 -7.71 -37.72
C GLY A 119 15.05 -8.27 -38.06
N ALA A 120 13.99 -7.85 -37.36
CA ALA A 120 12.60 -8.26 -37.64
C ALA A 120 11.75 -7.12 -38.21
N LYS A 121 10.69 -7.45 -38.95
CA LYS A 121 9.77 -6.45 -39.51
C LYS A 121 8.65 -6.13 -38.52
N PHE A 122 8.57 -4.89 -38.05
CA PHE A 122 7.48 -4.44 -37.17
C PHE A 122 6.10 -4.56 -37.85
N LEU A 123 5.14 -5.16 -37.16
CA LEU A 123 3.76 -5.29 -37.62
C LEU A 123 2.92 -4.10 -37.08
N LYS A 124 2.59 -3.16 -37.97
CA LYS A 124 1.82 -1.96 -37.59
C LYS A 124 0.36 -2.33 -37.25
N PRO A 125 -0.18 -1.91 -36.09
CA PRO A 125 -1.53 -2.30 -35.65
C PRO A 125 -2.66 -1.92 -36.61
N THR A 126 -2.53 -0.80 -37.32
CA THR A 126 -3.55 -0.27 -38.23
C THR A 126 -3.60 -0.97 -39.58
N HIS A 127 -2.57 -1.73 -39.92
CA HIS A 127 -2.45 -2.43 -41.20
C HIS A 127 -3.23 -3.75 -41.17
N LYS A 128 -3.66 -4.21 -42.35
CA LYS A 128 -4.37 -5.48 -42.50
C LYS A 128 -3.41 -6.66 -42.34
N PHE A 129 -3.92 -7.75 -41.78
CA PHE A 129 -3.21 -9.03 -41.64
C PHE A 129 -2.62 -9.50 -42.97
N ASN A 130 -3.44 -9.44 -44.02
CA ASN A 130 -3.07 -9.85 -45.36
C ASN A 130 -1.90 -9.03 -45.93
N GLU A 131 -1.66 -7.78 -45.52
CA GLU A 131 -0.47 -7.01 -45.98
C GLU A 131 0.86 -7.65 -45.55
N TYR A 132 0.85 -8.51 -44.53
CA TYR A 132 2.03 -9.19 -44.04
C TYR A 132 2.05 -10.68 -44.39
N PHE A 133 0.90 -11.31 -44.57
CA PHE A 133 0.79 -12.77 -44.66
C PHE A 133 0.06 -13.30 -45.93
N LYS A 134 -0.30 -12.45 -46.90
CA LYS A 134 -1.13 -12.86 -48.08
C LYS A 134 -0.54 -13.94 -48.99
N ASP A 135 0.79 -13.96 -49.17
CA ASP A 135 1.39 -14.56 -50.38
C ASP A 135 2.52 -15.57 -50.09
N LYS A 136 2.63 -16.09 -48.86
CA LYS A 136 3.61 -17.13 -48.54
C LYS A 136 2.92 -18.28 -47.86
N GLU A 137 3.08 -19.49 -48.41
CA GLU A 137 2.94 -20.70 -47.60
C GLU A 137 3.84 -20.52 -46.39
N LEU A 138 3.22 -20.30 -45.23
CA LEU A 138 3.92 -20.20 -43.97
C LEU A 138 4.56 -21.56 -43.72
N ASN A 139 5.88 -21.60 -43.67
CA ASN A 139 6.62 -22.83 -43.41
C ASN A 139 6.20 -23.33 -42.02
N GLN A 140 5.49 -24.47 -41.98
CA GLN A 140 4.78 -24.91 -40.77
C GLN A 140 5.68 -25.12 -39.55
N GLY A 141 6.99 -25.32 -39.75
CA GLY A 141 7.98 -25.46 -38.66
C GLY A 141 8.62 -24.15 -38.20
N ASN A 142 8.46 -23.03 -38.91
CA ASN A 142 9.20 -21.81 -38.60
C ASN A 142 8.48 -20.96 -37.54
N ILE A 143 9.22 -20.16 -36.77
CA ILE A 143 8.63 -19.06 -35.99
C ILE A 143 8.29 -17.93 -36.96
N HIS A 144 7.05 -17.45 -36.88
CA HIS A 144 6.49 -16.45 -37.78
C HIS A 144 6.34 -15.07 -37.12
N VAL A 145 6.12 -15.06 -35.79
CA VAL A 145 5.88 -13.84 -35.03
C VAL A 145 6.63 -13.88 -33.70
N ILE A 146 7.44 -12.86 -33.44
CA ILE A 146 7.94 -12.57 -32.10
C ILE A 146 7.00 -11.59 -31.42
N VAL A 147 6.51 -11.96 -30.24
CA VAL A 147 5.68 -11.14 -29.38
C VAL A 147 6.59 -10.43 -28.38
N GLN A 148 6.83 -9.15 -28.62
CA GLN A 148 7.51 -8.29 -27.67
C GLN A 148 6.47 -7.72 -26.73
N LEU A 149 6.52 -8.10 -25.46
CA LEU A 149 5.85 -7.34 -24.41
C LEU A 149 6.51 -5.96 -24.38
N LEU A 150 5.74 -4.89 -24.64
CA LEU A 150 6.21 -3.56 -24.31
C LEU A 150 6.39 -3.60 -22.80
N ALA A 151 7.64 -3.63 -22.35
CA ALA A 151 7.93 -3.46 -20.95
C ALA A 151 7.29 -2.13 -20.55
N ALA A 152 6.17 -2.20 -19.83
CA ALA A 152 5.69 -1.05 -19.08
C ALA A 152 6.91 -0.54 -18.33
N GLU A 153 7.29 0.69 -18.62
CA GLU A 153 8.54 1.22 -18.10
C GLU A 153 8.53 1.04 -16.58
N SER A 154 9.53 0.32 -16.06
CA SER A 154 9.53 -0.02 -14.64
C SER A 154 9.45 1.26 -13.83
N LEU A 155 8.65 1.25 -12.76
CA LEU A 155 8.51 2.44 -11.93
C LEU A 155 9.88 2.92 -11.41
N THR A 156 10.83 2.01 -11.18
CA THR A 156 12.23 2.35 -10.89
C THR A 156 12.87 3.26 -11.95
N LEU A 157 12.69 2.98 -13.25
CA LEU A 157 13.25 3.81 -14.31
C LEU A 157 12.51 5.16 -14.40
N ILE A 158 11.20 5.16 -14.20
CA ILE A 158 10.39 6.39 -14.12
C ILE A 158 10.88 7.27 -12.97
N MET A 159 11.10 6.70 -11.77
CA MET A 159 11.64 7.43 -10.62
C MET A 159 13.03 8.01 -10.93
N LYS A 160 13.93 7.23 -11.56
CA LYS A 160 15.24 7.74 -11.99
C LYS A 160 15.11 8.95 -12.93
N LYS A 161 14.17 8.92 -13.87
CA LYS A 161 13.91 10.03 -14.80
C LYS A 161 13.37 11.27 -14.08
N ILE A 162 12.38 11.10 -13.21
CA ILE A 162 11.77 12.20 -12.44
C ILE A 162 12.80 12.86 -11.52
N LEU A 163 13.71 12.07 -10.93
CA LEU A 163 14.66 12.54 -9.92
C LEU A 163 16.01 12.98 -10.50
N LYS A 164 16.24 12.85 -11.81
CA LYS A 164 17.55 13.07 -12.46
C LYS A 164 18.18 14.43 -12.13
N ASN A 165 17.35 15.47 -12.02
CA ASN A 165 17.80 16.86 -11.80
C ASN A 165 17.41 17.40 -10.41
N VAL A 166 17.02 16.53 -9.48
CA VAL A 166 16.56 16.93 -8.15
C VAL A 166 17.74 16.89 -7.20
N ALA A 167 18.01 18.01 -6.53
CA ALA A 167 19.09 18.08 -5.54
C ALA A 167 18.81 17.15 -4.35
N ARG A 168 19.88 16.60 -3.77
CA ARG A 168 19.81 15.88 -2.49
C ARG A 168 20.32 16.78 -1.38
N SER A 169 19.62 16.78 -0.25
CA SER A 169 20.12 17.42 0.96
C SER A 169 21.17 16.53 1.61
N SER A 170 22.33 17.10 1.95
CA SER A 170 23.35 16.42 2.76
C SER A 170 23.02 16.45 4.25
N ASN A 171 22.14 17.35 4.69
CA ASN A 171 21.88 17.63 6.11
C ASN A 171 20.38 17.70 6.38
N LYS A 172 19.77 16.59 6.79
CA LYS A 172 18.59 16.65 7.67
C LYS A 172 19.11 16.43 9.08
N SER A 173 19.51 17.49 9.78
CA SER A 173 19.74 17.38 11.22
C SER A 173 18.42 16.93 11.84
N PRO A 174 18.37 15.82 12.59
CA PRO A 174 17.16 15.39 13.25
C PRO A 174 16.67 16.54 14.14
N GLY A 175 15.38 16.88 14.08
CA GLY A 175 14.80 17.81 15.03
C GLY A 175 14.98 17.30 16.47
N PHE A 176 14.91 18.19 17.46
CA PHE A 176 15.09 17.84 18.86
C PHE A 176 14.27 16.60 19.30
N SER A 177 12.99 16.54 18.90
CA SER A 177 12.11 15.39 19.20
C SER A 177 12.61 14.06 18.62
N SER A 178 13.30 14.06 17.49
CA SER A 178 13.88 12.85 16.89
C SER A 178 15.21 12.42 17.51
N SER A 179 15.80 13.25 18.39
CA SER A 179 17.00 12.91 19.16
C SER A 179 16.70 12.16 20.46
N ILE A 180 15.43 12.10 20.88
CA ILE A 180 15.00 11.42 22.10
C ILE A 180 15.05 9.89 21.88
N PRO A 181 15.76 9.13 22.72
CA PRO A 181 15.95 7.69 22.51
C PRO A 181 14.64 6.93 22.68
N LEU A 182 14.33 6.04 21.74
CA LEU A 182 13.14 5.19 21.78
C LEU A 182 13.22 4.22 22.97
N LYS A 183 12.10 4.03 23.68
CA LYS A 183 12.02 3.12 24.83
C LYS A 183 10.82 2.22 24.69
N GLU A 184 11.04 0.92 24.83
CA GLU A 184 9.97 -0.06 24.68
C GLU A 184 8.91 0.15 25.75
N ARG A 185 7.66 0.21 25.29
CA ARG A 185 6.47 0.23 26.14
C ARG A 185 5.79 -1.12 26.01
N ASN A 186 4.70 -1.33 26.74
CA ASN A 186 3.91 -2.54 26.54
C ASN A 186 3.39 -2.60 25.08
N MET A 187 3.89 -3.58 24.33
CA MET A 187 3.56 -3.84 22.93
C MET A 187 2.92 -5.21 22.71
N GLU A 188 2.64 -5.95 23.78
CA GLU A 188 2.25 -7.37 23.72
C GLU A 188 1.00 -7.58 22.83
N SER A 189 -0.02 -6.75 23.01
CA SER A 189 -1.24 -6.78 22.18
C SER A 189 -0.96 -6.52 20.69
N ALA A 190 -0.07 -5.56 20.40
CA ALA A 190 0.28 -5.23 19.02
C ALA A 190 1.08 -6.37 18.38
N ILE A 191 2.11 -6.87 19.07
CA ILE A 191 2.96 -7.97 18.60
C ILE A 191 2.13 -9.23 18.33
N MET A 192 1.24 -9.59 19.27
CA MET A 192 0.34 -10.74 19.12
C MET A 192 -0.55 -10.61 17.87
N SER A 193 -1.12 -9.44 17.62
CA SER A 193 -1.91 -9.19 16.40
C SER A 193 -1.08 -9.29 15.13
N ILE A 194 0.16 -8.79 15.13
CA ILE A 194 1.05 -8.86 13.97
C ILE A 194 1.44 -10.32 13.69
N SER A 195 1.84 -11.08 14.71
CA SER A 195 2.16 -12.51 14.59
C SER A 195 0.97 -13.26 13.99
N LYS A 196 -0.23 -13.04 14.54
CA LYS A 196 -1.46 -13.67 14.06
C LYS A 196 -1.80 -13.30 12.61
N ASN A 197 -1.61 -12.04 12.22
CA ASN A 197 -1.80 -11.62 10.83
C ASN A 197 -0.78 -12.28 9.89
N PHE A 198 0.47 -12.37 10.34
CA PHE A 198 1.54 -12.98 9.55
C PHE A 198 1.30 -14.47 9.36
N GLU A 199 0.94 -15.21 10.41
CA GLU A 199 0.51 -16.61 10.30
C GLU A 199 -0.65 -16.78 9.32
N GLN A 200 -1.63 -15.88 9.37
CA GLN A 200 -2.78 -15.89 8.46
C GLN A 200 -2.40 -15.72 6.99
N SER A 201 -1.29 -15.03 6.71
CA SER A 201 -0.82 -14.78 5.34
C SER A 201 -0.34 -16.03 4.59
N PHE A 202 -0.18 -17.17 5.28
CA PHE A 202 0.16 -18.46 4.68
C PHE A 202 -1.04 -19.30 4.24
N TYR A 203 -2.26 -18.89 4.60
CA TYR A 203 -3.49 -19.60 4.28
C TYR A 203 -4.22 -18.95 3.09
N THR A 204 -4.73 -19.79 2.19
CA THR A 204 -5.53 -19.35 1.04
C THR A 204 -6.96 -19.03 1.45
N THR A 205 -7.67 -18.21 0.67
CA THR A 205 -9.10 -17.88 0.87
C THR A 205 -10.06 -19.08 0.96
N GLN A 206 -9.62 -20.27 0.55
CA GLN A 206 -10.39 -21.52 0.64
C GLN A 206 -10.19 -22.29 1.97
N SER A 207 -9.29 -21.86 2.85
CA SER A 207 -9.13 -22.51 4.16
C SER A 207 -10.33 -22.19 5.06
N PHE A 208 -10.97 -23.21 5.62
CA PHE A 208 -12.16 -23.14 6.50
C PHE A 208 -12.00 -22.31 7.79
N VAL A 209 -10.81 -21.76 8.05
CA VAL A 209 -10.57 -20.89 9.21
C VAL A 209 -10.99 -19.47 8.84
N LYS A 210 -12.20 -19.07 9.29
CA LYS A 210 -12.67 -17.68 9.33
C LYS A 210 -11.78 -16.86 10.27
N SER A 211 -10.58 -16.54 9.84
CA SER A 211 -9.66 -15.70 10.60
C SER A 211 -9.67 -14.29 10.02
N THR A 212 -9.85 -13.34 10.93
CA THR A 212 -10.05 -11.94 10.62
C THR A 212 -8.72 -11.22 10.82
N LEU A 213 -8.18 -10.63 9.74
CA LEU A 213 -6.95 -9.83 9.78
C LEU A 213 -7.17 -8.59 10.64
N GLN A 214 -6.18 -8.14 11.38
CA GLN A 214 -6.30 -7.02 12.32
C GLN A 214 -5.47 -5.81 11.89
N PHE A 215 -6.13 -4.70 11.57
CA PHE A 215 -5.46 -3.40 11.54
C PHE A 215 -5.19 -2.93 12.96
N LEU A 216 -3.99 -2.45 13.22
CA LEU A 216 -3.68 -1.83 14.51
C LEU A 216 -4.18 -0.38 14.48
N VAL A 217 -4.96 0.01 15.48
CA VAL A 217 -5.51 1.36 15.60
C VAL A 217 -5.10 1.97 16.92
N CYS A 218 -4.30 3.04 16.88
CA CYS A 218 -3.83 3.76 18.05
C CYS A 218 -4.33 5.21 18.02
N CYS A 219 -5.41 5.45 18.74
CA CYS A 219 -6.02 6.77 18.87
C CYS A 219 -5.70 7.38 20.24
N GLY A 220 -5.54 8.70 20.29
CA GLY A 220 -5.30 9.38 21.55
C GLY A 220 -4.98 10.86 21.38
N ALA A 221 -4.86 11.56 22.50
CA ALA A 221 -4.57 12.99 22.52
C ALA A 221 -3.27 13.34 21.74
N PRO A 222 -3.13 14.58 21.25
CA PRO A 222 -1.87 15.05 20.69
C PRO A 222 -0.71 14.85 21.69
N GLY A 223 0.51 14.58 21.21
CA GLY A 223 1.70 14.48 22.08
C GLY A 223 1.76 13.30 23.07
N ILE A 224 0.79 12.38 23.10
CA ILE A 224 0.86 11.13 23.88
C ILE A 224 1.93 10.13 23.36
N GLY A 225 2.50 10.42 22.19
CA GLY A 225 3.60 9.64 21.61
C GLY A 225 3.16 8.45 20.75
N LYS A 226 2.03 8.57 20.03
CA LYS A 226 1.54 7.56 19.06
C LYS A 226 2.54 7.28 17.94
N THR A 227 3.05 8.35 17.33
CA THR A 227 4.08 8.29 16.28
C THR A 227 5.32 7.56 16.78
N ARG A 228 5.76 7.93 17.99
CA ARG A 228 6.89 7.30 18.68
C ARG A 228 6.64 5.83 19.00
N TYR A 229 5.43 5.48 19.46
CA TYR A 229 5.03 4.09 19.71
C TYR A 229 5.12 3.24 18.44
N GLY A 230 4.71 3.77 17.28
CA GLY A 230 4.86 3.10 15.99
C GLY A 230 6.32 2.80 15.63
N PHE A 231 7.23 3.76 15.84
CA PHE A 231 8.66 3.54 15.63
C PHE A 231 9.27 2.55 16.63
N GLU A 232 8.91 2.64 17.90
CA GLU A 232 9.32 1.71 18.95
C GLU A 232 8.88 0.28 18.60
N LEU A 233 7.63 0.10 18.15
CA LEU A 233 7.10 -1.18 17.70
C LEU A 233 7.85 -1.72 16.48
N PHE A 234 8.08 -0.90 15.45
CA PHE A 234 8.84 -1.34 14.28
C PHE A 234 10.26 -1.81 14.66
N ASN A 235 10.96 -1.07 15.50
CA ASN A 235 12.31 -1.43 15.93
C ASN A 235 12.32 -2.74 16.74
N HIS A 236 11.34 -2.93 17.62
CA HIS A 236 11.19 -4.19 18.34
C HIS A 236 11.01 -5.37 17.39
N LEU A 237 10.13 -5.25 16.39
CA LEU A 237 9.88 -6.29 15.38
C LEU A 237 11.14 -6.62 14.56
N LYS A 238 11.86 -5.58 14.13
CA LYS A 238 13.10 -5.72 13.35
C LYS A 238 14.21 -6.41 14.15
N ASN A 239 14.31 -6.12 15.44
CA ASN A 239 15.34 -6.68 16.32
C ASN A 239 14.98 -8.09 16.81
N ASN A 240 13.69 -8.42 16.89
CA ASN A 240 13.18 -9.71 17.37
C ASN A 240 12.28 -10.40 16.33
N PRO A 241 12.75 -10.61 15.08
CA PRO A 241 11.90 -11.10 14.00
C PRO A 241 11.46 -12.56 14.20
N LYS A 242 12.24 -13.34 14.95
CA LYS A 242 11.99 -14.76 15.21
C LYS A 242 10.74 -14.99 16.06
N ASP A 243 10.34 -13.98 16.84
CA ASP A 243 9.22 -14.08 17.78
C ASP A 243 7.89 -13.74 17.11
N VAL A 244 7.93 -13.21 15.87
CA VAL A 244 6.75 -12.68 15.17
C VAL A 244 6.58 -13.27 13.77
N LEU A 245 7.68 -13.49 13.05
CA LEU A 245 7.67 -13.98 11.68
C LEU A 245 7.98 -15.48 11.66
N VAL A 246 7.03 -16.29 12.12
CA VAL A 246 7.13 -17.75 12.12
C VAL A 246 6.31 -18.32 10.97
N ASP A 247 6.89 -19.20 10.16
CA ASP A 247 6.14 -19.95 9.16
C ASP A 247 5.36 -21.07 9.86
N PRO A 248 4.02 -21.07 9.81
CA PRO A 248 3.20 -22.05 10.52
C PRO A 248 3.39 -23.48 10.00
N ARG A 249 3.87 -23.67 8.76
CA ARG A 249 4.06 -25.00 8.17
C ARG A 249 5.35 -25.65 8.66
N SER A 250 6.43 -24.88 8.73
CA SER A 250 7.74 -25.36 9.18
C SER A 250 7.96 -25.18 10.69
N GLN A 251 7.13 -24.37 11.36
CA GLN A 251 7.31 -23.92 12.74
C GLN A 251 8.69 -23.31 12.99
N ARG A 252 9.27 -22.72 11.95
CA ARG A 252 10.58 -22.07 12.00
C ARG A 252 10.43 -20.58 11.70
N PRO A 253 11.30 -19.74 12.28
CA PRO A 253 11.41 -18.35 11.87
C PRO A 253 11.65 -18.25 10.36
N VAL A 254 11.02 -17.26 9.74
CA VAL A 254 11.29 -16.92 8.35
C VAL A 254 12.77 -16.56 8.21
N PRO A 255 13.48 -17.14 7.25
CA PRO A 255 14.90 -16.84 7.06
C PRO A 255 15.07 -15.44 6.46
N ASP A 256 15.93 -14.65 7.10
CA ASP A 256 16.41 -13.34 6.62
C ASP A 256 15.32 -12.38 6.07
N PRO A 257 14.25 -12.09 6.84
CA PRO A 257 13.23 -11.14 6.41
C PRO A 257 13.80 -9.71 6.31
N ASP A 258 13.45 -9.01 5.22
CA ASP A 258 13.79 -7.60 5.05
C ASP A 258 12.70 -6.72 5.68
N PHE A 259 13.09 -5.82 6.58
CA PHE A 259 12.18 -4.90 7.28
C PHE A 259 12.25 -3.49 6.71
N LEU A 260 11.10 -2.95 6.33
CA LEU A 260 10.94 -1.59 5.84
C LEU A 260 9.83 -0.87 6.62
N SER A 261 10.16 0.25 7.26
CA SER A 261 9.17 1.15 7.86
C SER A 261 8.81 2.24 6.87
N ILE A 262 7.51 2.51 6.69
CA ILE A 262 7.02 3.62 5.87
C ILE A 262 6.03 4.41 6.69
N TYR A 263 6.42 5.64 7.03
CA TYR A 263 5.59 6.58 7.78
C TYR A 263 4.91 7.58 6.85
N LEU A 264 3.57 7.66 6.93
CA LEU A 264 2.74 8.55 6.13
C LEU A 264 1.95 9.49 7.04
N ASP A 265 2.37 10.75 7.10
CA ASP A 265 1.63 11.83 7.79
C ASP A 265 0.61 12.47 6.83
N PHE A 266 -0.67 12.14 7.03
CA PHE A 266 -1.76 12.68 6.23
C PHE A 266 -2.17 14.09 6.66
N GLY A 267 -1.70 14.57 7.82
CA GLY A 267 -1.93 15.90 8.35
C GLY A 267 -0.94 16.94 7.84
N LYS A 268 0.23 16.56 7.30
CA LYS A 268 1.21 17.52 6.78
C LYS A 268 1.90 17.10 5.51
N GLU A 269 2.52 15.92 5.47
CA GLU A 269 3.51 15.58 4.45
C GLU A 269 2.90 15.02 3.17
N VAL A 270 1.87 14.16 3.30
CA VAL A 270 1.24 13.44 2.18
C VAL A 270 -0.28 13.58 2.19
N ARG A 271 -0.76 14.80 2.46
CA ARG A 271 -2.19 15.14 2.59
C ARG A 271 -3.02 14.65 1.41
N LEU A 272 -4.23 14.18 1.70
CA LEU A 272 -5.26 13.94 0.69
C LEU A 272 -5.84 15.28 0.22
N ASN A 273 -6.05 15.42 -1.08
CA ASN A 273 -6.65 16.62 -1.66
C ASN A 273 -7.36 16.29 -2.99
N ARG A 274 -7.84 17.32 -3.68
CA ARG A 274 -8.67 17.18 -4.88
C ARG A 274 -8.12 16.34 -6.03
N TYR A 275 -6.79 16.18 -6.14
CA TYR A 275 -6.23 15.33 -7.20
C TYR A 275 -6.38 13.84 -6.90
N ASP A 276 -6.52 13.47 -5.62
CA ASP A 276 -6.74 12.11 -5.19
C ASP A 276 -8.18 11.64 -5.49
N PHE A 277 -9.12 12.56 -5.78
CA PHE A 277 -10.50 12.23 -6.13
C PHE A 277 -10.62 11.35 -7.38
N LYS A 278 -9.68 11.52 -8.31
CA LYS A 278 -9.67 10.75 -9.57
C LYS A 278 -8.90 9.44 -9.44
N LEU A 279 -8.23 9.22 -8.31
CA LEU A 279 -7.41 8.04 -8.08
C LEU A 279 -8.19 6.96 -7.36
N THR A 280 -7.96 5.72 -7.75
CA THR A 280 -8.23 4.54 -6.94
C THR A 280 -7.47 4.61 -5.61
N ALA A 281 -8.05 4.05 -4.55
CA ALA A 281 -7.40 3.99 -3.25
C ALA A 281 -6.02 3.31 -3.31
N ASP A 282 -5.86 2.30 -4.17
CA ASP A 282 -4.59 1.62 -4.43
C ASP A 282 -3.54 2.57 -5.03
N SER A 283 -3.90 3.33 -6.07
CA SER A 283 -2.96 4.28 -6.69
C SER A 283 -2.64 5.46 -5.76
N ALA A 284 -3.62 5.92 -4.99
CA ALA A 284 -3.44 7.01 -4.03
C ALA A 284 -2.44 6.65 -2.92
N ILE A 285 -2.52 5.43 -2.37
CA ILE A 285 -1.57 4.98 -1.35
C ILE A 285 -0.21 4.59 -1.96
N ALA A 286 -0.21 3.98 -3.14
CA ALA A 286 1.00 3.63 -3.88
C ALA A 286 1.85 4.87 -4.20
N LEU A 287 1.22 5.95 -4.64
CA LEU A 287 1.89 7.23 -4.91
C LEU A 287 2.59 7.79 -3.64
N ARG A 288 1.96 7.68 -2.48
CA ARG A 288 2.52 8.15 -1.19
C ARG A 288 3.67 7.29 -0.71
N ILE A 289 3.56 5.97 -0.85
CA ILE A 289 4.63 5.02 -0.55
C ILE A 289 5.82 5.25 -1.49
N ALA A 290 5.58 5.44 -2.79
CA ALA A 290 6.62 5.74 -3.76
C ALA A 290 7.35 7.04 -3.42
N PHE A 291 6.61 8.10 -3.08
CA PHE A 291 7.19 9.36 -2.62
C PHE A 291 8.09 9.14 -1.39
N LYS A 292 7.59 8.48 -0.36
CA LYS A 292 8.38 8.28 0.87
C LYS A 292 9.67 7.52 0.61
N PHE A 293 9.54 6.37 -0.04
CA PHE A 293 10.68 5.48 -0.26
C PHE A 293 11.71 6.04 -1.25
N PHE A 294 11.29 6.54 -2.42
CA PHE A 294 12.21 6.94 -3.49
C PHE A 294 12.69 8.39 -3.38
N VAL A 295 11.94 9.25 -2.68
CA VAL A 295 12.20 10.70 -2.64
C VAL A 295 12.59 11.15 -1.24
N TYR A 296 11.68 11.01 -0.28
CA TYR A 296 11.86 11.57 1.06
C TYR A 296 13.00 10.91 1.84
N ASP A 297 13.03 9.58 1.85
CA ASP A 297 14.02 8.78 2.58
C ASP A 297 15.40 8.81 1.89
N GLN A 298 15.41 9.03 0.56
CA GLN A 298 16.63 9.26 -0.22
C GLN A 298 17.12 10.71 -0.14
N SER A 299 16.52 11.52 0.72
CA SER A 299 16.89 12.92 0.99
C SER A 299 16.85 13.85 -0.23
N TYR A 300 16.01 13.56 -1.23
CA TYR A 300 15.76 14.49 -2.31
C TYR A 300 14.98 15.71 -1.81
N GLN A 301 15.36 16.89 -2.29
CA GLN A 301 14.69 18.16 -2.00
C GLN A 301 13.47 18.33 -2.91
N MET A 302 12.43 17.57 -2.60
CA MET A 302 11.16 17.59 -3.33
C MET A 302 10.04 17.26 -2.35
N ASP A 303 9.02 18.11 -2.29
CA ASP A 303 7.84 17.82 -1.50
C ASP A 303 6.86 16.90 -2.26
N PHE A 304 5.81 16.44 -1.57
CA PHE A 304 4.85 15.52 -2.16
C PHE A 304 4.05 16.13 -3.33
N ASN A 305 3.76 17.44 -3.28
CA ASN A 305 3.01 18.10 -4.34
C ASN A 305 3.85 18.20 -5.60
N ASP A 306 5.11 18.62 -5.49
CA ASP A 306 6.06 18.69 -6.59
C ASP A 306 6.28 17.31 -7.21
N PHE A 307 6.48 16.28 -6.37
CA PHE A 307 6.60 14.90 -6.82
C PHE A 307 5.38 14.45 -7.62
N ARG A 308 4.17 14.68 -7.08
CA ARG A 308 2.92 14.34 -7.76
C ARG A 308 2.78 15.07 -9.09
N GLN A 309 3.11 16.37 -9.14
CA GLN A 309 3.03 17.13 -10.39
C GLN A 309 4.01 16.60 -11.44
N ASN A 310 5.23 16.23 -11.04
CA ASN A 310 6.24 15.70 -11.96
C ASN A 310 5.84 14.33 -12.50
N ILE A 311 5.32 13.43 -11.67
CA ILE A 311 4.85 12.13 -12.15
C ILE A 311 3.58 12.28 -13.01
N TYR A 312 2.65 13.18 -12.68
CA TYR A 312 1.48 13.44 -13.53
C TYR A 312 1.89 13.99 -14.89
N ARG A 313 2.87 14.90 -14.94
CA ARG A 313 3.46 15.41 -16.20
C ARG A 313 4.13 14.30 -17.01
N TYR A 314 4.82 13.37 -16.34
CA TYR A 314 5.43 12.21 -17.00
C TYR A 314 4.40 11.38 -17.77
N PHE A 315 3.26 11.09 -17.13
CA PHE A 315 2.17 10.33 -17.73
C PHE A 315 1.20 11.19 -18.57
N LYS A 316 1.39 12.52 -18.61
CA LYS A 316 0.50 13.49 -19.25
C LYS A 316 -0.96 13.30 -18.80
N VAL A 317 -1.18 13.23 -17.49
CA VAL A 317 -2.51 12.98 -16.91
C VAL A 317 -3.43 14.18 -17.16
N ASP A 318 -4.15 14.16 -18.27
CA ASP A 318 -5.10 15.20 -18.70
C ASP A 318 -6.50 14.63 -19.03
N ASN A 319 -6.63 13.31 -19.15
CA ASN A 319 -7.85 12.62 -19.54
C ASN A 319 -7.96 11.23 -18.87
N THR A 320 -9.06 10.53 -19.11
CA THR A 320 -9.33 9.22 -18.49
C THR A 320 -8.36 8.12 -18.90
N GLU A 321 -7.86 8.15 -20.15
CA GLU A 321 -6.95 7.13 -20.68
C GLU A 321 -5.54 7.27 -20.08
N SER A 322 -5.00 8.49 -20.07
CA SER A 322 -3.71 8.80 -19.42
C SER A 322 -3.75 8.54 -17.92
N LEU A 323 -4.87 8.80 -17.27
CA LEU A 323 -5.11 8.44 -15.87
C LEU A 323 -5.07 6.92 -15.64
N ARG A 324 -5.78 6.13 -16.46
CA ARG A 324 -5.75 4.66 -16.36
C ARG A 324 -4.35 4.10 -16.54
N LYS A 325 -3.56 4.68 -17.46
CA LYS A 325 -2.15 4.32 -17.67
C LYS A 325 -1.29 4.68 -16.46
N PHE A 326 -1.53 5.84 -15.85
CA PHE A 326 -0.90 6.21 -14.59
C PHE A 326 -1.23 5.18 -13.50
N GLU A 327 -2.50 4.84 -13.28
CA GLU A 327 -2.93 3.89 -12.24
C GLU A 327 -2.46 2.45 -12.47
N SER A 328 -2.42 2.01 -13.73
CA SER A 328 -1.87 0.69 -14.08
C SER A 328 -0.35 0.61 -13.85
N THR A 329 0.34 1.75 -13.74
CA THR A 329 1.77 1.82 -13.45
C THR A 329 2.06 2.13 -11.98
N VAL A 330 1.37 3.10 -11.40
CA VAL A 330 1.54 3.59 -10.02
C VAL A 330 0.50 2.95 -9.11
N ASN A 331 0.64 1.64 -8.91
CA ASN A 331 -0.15 0.83 -7.98
C ASN A 331 0.76 0.13 -6.96
N LEU A 332 0.18 -0.39 -5.89
CA LEU A 332 0.95 -0.99 -4.80
C LEU A 332 1.83 -2.14 -5.27
N ARG A 333 1.33 -2.98 -6.18
CA ARG A 333 2.07 -4.13 -6.73
C ARG A 333 3.37 -3.69 -7.39
N ASN A 334 3.30 -2.67 -8.26
CA ASN A 334 4.45 -2.16 -8.99
C ASN A 334 5.40 -1.36 -8.10
N VAL A 335 4.87 -0.60 -7.14
CA VAL A 335 5.68 0.11 -6.14
C VAL A 335 6.47 -0.87 -5.29
N ILE A 336 5.83 -1.90 -4.75
CA ILE A 336 6.49 -2.95 -3.95
C ILE A 336 7.51 -3.70 -4.78
N LYS A 337 7.19 -4.10 -6.02
CA LYS A 337 8.16 -4.72 -6.93
C LYS A 337 9.41 -3.84 -7.10
N SER A 338 9.21 -2.53 -7.26
CA SER A 338 10.31 -1.57 -7.44
C SER A 338 11.14 -1.37 -6.16
N ILE A 339 10.49 -1.40 -4.99
CA ILE A 339 11.16 -1.42 -3.69
C ILE A 339 12.05 -2.66 -3.57
N ARG A 340 11.52 -3.86 -3.87
CA ARG A 340 12.31 -5.11 -3.85
C ARG A 340 13.54 -5.03 -4.74
N MET A 341 13.37 -4.55 -5.97
CA MET A 341 14.49 -4.34 -6.90
C MET A 341 15.52 -3.35 -6.36
N SER A 342 15.06 -2.23 -5.78
CA SER A 342 15.94 -1.21 -5.21
C SER A 342 16.69 -1.68 -3.96
N ARG A 343 16.19 -2.71 -3.28
CA ARG A 343 16.80 -3.31 -2.08
C ARG A 343 17.53 -4.62 -2.38
N HIS A 344 17.61 -5.02 -3.65
CA HIS A 344 18.28 -6.24 -4.11
C HIS A 344 17.76 -7.52 -3.43
N LEU A 345 16.45 -7.59 -3.17
CA LEU A 345 15.85 -8.75 -2.49
C LEU A 345 15.69 -9.94 -3.44
N ASN A 346 15.99 -11.14 -2.94
CA ASN A 346 15.76 -12.39 -3.66
C ASN A 346 14.26 -12.68 -3.80
N ASP A 347 13.85 -13.45 -4.82
CA ASP A 347 12.43 -13.74 -5.08
C ASP A 347 11.71 -14.44 -3.92
N ASN A 348 12.45 -15.22 -3.13
CA ASN A 348 11.93 -15.97 -1.98
C ASN A 348 12.07 -15.22 -0.65
N GLN A 349 12.72 -14.07 -0.62
CA GLN A 349 12.93 -13.31 0.61
C GLN A 349 11.65 -12.55 1.00
N THR A 350 11.19 -12.72 2.24
CA THR A 350 10.04 -11.97 2.75
C THR A 350 10.42 -10.50 2.93
N LEU A 351 9.64 -9.62 2.32
CA LEU A 351 9.65 -8.19 2.59
C LEU A 351 8.51 -7.87 3.57
N PHE A 352 8.87 -7.46 4.78
CA PHE A 352 7.94 -6.98 5.80
C PHE A 352 7.90 -5.44 5.76
N ILE A 353 6.75 -4.88 5.40
CA ILE A 353 6.51 -3.44 5.40
C ILE A 353 5.64 -3.09 6.61
N PHE A 354 6.18 -2.28 7.51
CA PHE A 354 5.40 -1.63 8.55
C PHE A 354 4.89 -0.28 8.03
N LEU A 355 3.62 -0.25 7.62
CA LEU A 355 2.96 0.92 7.08
C LEU A 355 2.25 1.70 8.19
N HIS A 356 2.85 2.80 8.62
CA HIS A 356 2.29 3.70 9.62
C HIS A 356 1.55 4.84 8.91
N ILE A 357 0.22 4.87 9.02
CA ILE A 357 -0.62 5.97 8.54
C ILE A 357 -1.03 6.81 9.75
N ASP A 358 -0.53 8.03 9.83
CA ASP A 358 -0.80 8.98 10.92
C ASP A 358 -1.84 10.02 10.49
N GLU A 359 -2.44 10.66 11.50
CA GLU A 359 -3.52 11.64 11.33
C GLU A 359 -4.73 11.10 10.55
N ILE A 360 -5.20 9.90 10.92
CA ILE A 360 -6.33 9.21 10.27
C ILE A 360 -7.63 10.03 10.24
N GLN A 361 -7.81 10.99 11.14
CA GLN A 361 -8.97 11.89 11.09
C GLN A 361 -9.00 12.72 9.80
N GLU A 362 -7.84 12.99 9.18
CA GLU A 362 -7.75 13.70 7.91
C GLU A 362 -8.33 12.88 6.76
N MET A 363 -8.20 11.54 6.81
CA MET A 363 -8.88 10.66 5.86
C MET A 363 -10.40 10.76 5.98
N PHE A 364 -10.92 10.79 7.21
CA PHE A 364 -12.36 10.95 7.44
C PHE A 364 -12.86 12.33 7.05
N ASN A 365 -12.07 13.38 7.29
CA ASN A 365 -12.40 14.74 6.89
C ASN A 365 -12.43 14.88 5.36
N TYR A 366 -11.46 14.27 4.68
CA TYR A 366 -11.42 14.21 3.22
C TYR A 366 -12.69 13.59 2.64
N GLU A 367 -13.17 12.48 3.20
CA GLU A 367 -14.45 11.88 2.78
C GLU A 367 -15.66 12.79 3.03
N LYS A 368 -15.69 13.53 4.15
CA LYS A 368 -16.77 14.46 4.47
C LYS A 368 -16.82 15.64 3.49
N CYS A 369 -15.66 16.18 3.12
CA CYS A 369 -15.57 17.24 2.11
C CYS A 369 -16.15 16.77 0.77
N TRP A 370 -15.92 15.50 0.40
CA TRP A 370 -16.43 14.93 -0.84
C TRP A 370 -17.97 14.86 -0.91
N ILE A 371 -18.62 14.48 0.20
CA ILE A 371 -20.11 14.43 0.28
C ILE A 371 -20.74 15.81 0.00
N ARG A 372 -20.02 16.90 0.29
CA ARG A 372 -20.55 18.27 0.13
C ARG A 372 -20.34 18.85 -1.26
N GLU A 373 -19.30 18.43 -1.98
CA GLU A 373 -18.97 18.97 -3.32
C GLU A 373 -19.68 18.23 -4.46
N ASP A 374 -20.08 16.97 -4.28
CA ASP A 374 -20.80 16.20 -5.30
C ASP A 374 -22.27 15.96 -4.91
N GLN A 375 -23.11 16.97 -5.16
CA GLN A 375 -24.57 16.90 -4.91
C GLN A 375 -25.33 16.03 -5.94
N SER A 376 -24.64 15.32 -6.84
CA SER A 376 -25.26 14.73 -8.04
C SER A 376 -25.41 13.20 -8.07
N SER A 377 -24.93 12.45 -7.07
CA SER A 377 -25.26 11.01 -6.98
C SER A 377 -25.17 10.47 -5.55
N SER A 378 -26.30 10.50 -4.83
CA SER A 378 -26.45 9.93 -3.48
C SER A 378 -26.43 8.40 -3.42
N GLU A 379 -26.23 7.68 -4.54
CA GLU A 379 -26.41 6.22 -4.59
C GLU A 379 -25.12 5.39 -4.66
N ASN A 380 -23.91 5.97 -4.75
CA ASN A 380 -22.67 5.17 -4.80
C ASN A 380 -21.42 5.88 -4.22
N ILE A 381 -21.53 6.52 -3.05
CA ILE A 381 -20.35 7.07 -2.37
C ILE A 381 -19.52 5.92 -1.78
N LYS A 382 -18.65 5.35 -2.61
CA LYS A 382 -17.57 4.46 -2.20
C LYS A 382 -16.63 5.22 -1.27
N GLY A 383 -16.67 4.90 0.02
CA GLY A 383 -15.79 5.53 1.01
C GLY A 383 -14.32 5.20 0.72
N PHE A 384 -13.52 6.23 0.42
CA PHE A 384 -12.07 6.12 0.15
C PHE A 384 -11.35 5.30 1.24
N THR A 385 -11.65 5.56 2.51
CA THR A 385 -11.03 4.86 3.65
C THR A 385 -11.37 3.39 3.62
N LYS A 386 -12.63 3.04 3.31
CA LYS A 386 -13.05 1.65 3.17
C LYS A 386 -12.26 0.97 2.06
N GLU A 387 -12.24 1.54 0.85
CA GLU A 387 -11.50 0.96 -0.28
C GLU A 387 -10.01 0.81 0.03
N LEU A 388 -9.39 1.80 0.68
CA LEU A 388 -8.00 1.74 1.10
C LEU A 388 -7.73 0.57 2.05
N LEU A 389 -8.56 0.40 3.08
CA LEU A 389 -8.42 -0.70 4.04
C LEU A 389 -8.60 -2.06 3.36
N TYR A 390 -9.57 -2.20 2.46
CA TYR A 390 -9.73 -3.44 1.68
C TYR A 390 -8.49 -3.75 0.84
N THR A 391 -7.93 -2.74 0.18
CA THR A 391 -6.71 -2.88 -0.61
C THR A 391 -5.53 -3.32 0.26
N LEU A 392 -5.28 -2.63 1.39
CA LEU A 392 -4.19 -2.97 2.30
C LEU A 392 -4.35 -4.36 2.92
N ALA A 393 -5.58 -4.78 3.23
CA ALA A 393 -5.86 -6.12 3.75
C ALA A 393 -5.44 -7.24 2.78
N GLN A 394 -5.45 -7.00 1.46
CA GLN A 394 -4.95 -7.99 0.50
C GLN A 394 -3.44 -8.20 0.64
N TYR A 395 -2.68 -7.14 0.96
CA TYR A 395 -1.24 -7.22 1.18
C TYR A 395 -0.86 -7.79 2.56
N MET A 396 -1.76 -7.75 3.54
CA MET A 396 -1.62 -8.54 4.78
C MET A 396 -1.73 -10.05 4.52
N ARG A 397 -2.33 -10.49 3.41
CA ARG A 397 -2.39 -11.92 3.03
C ARG A 397 -1.22 -12.39 2.19
N ASN A 398 -0.26 -11.52 1.89
CA ASN A 398 0.88 -11.84 1.06
C ASN A 398 2.13 -12.03 1.93
N ASN A 399 2.43 -13.26 2.33
CA ASN A 399 3.59 -13.57 3.17
C ASN A 399 4.96 -13.19 2.56
N ARG A 400 5.05 -13.01 1.23
CA ARG A 400 6.28 -12.54 0.56
C ARG A 400 6.42 -11.02 0.58
N ASN A 401 5.31 -10.30 0.52
CA ASN A 401 5.23 -8.85 0.51
C ASN A 401 4.22 -8.40 1.56
N PHE A 402 4.53 -8.69 2.82
CA PHE A 402 3.60 -8.56 3.92
C PHE A 402 3.55 -7.11 4.38
N ILE A 403 2.36 -6.50 4.35
CA ILE A 403 2.16 -5.14 4.85
C ILE A 403 1.37 -5.17 6.14
N GLN A 404 2.01 -4.90 7.28
CA GLN A 404 1.31 -4.61 8.51
C GLN A 404 0.96 -3.13 8.56
N THR A 405 -0.32 -2.80 8.71
CA THR A 405 -0.78 -1.41 8.82
C THR A 405 -1.01 -1.02 10.28
N PHE A 406 -0.49 0.15 10.65
CA PHE A 406 -0.70 0.82 11.92
C PHE A 406 -1.32 2.20 11.66
N LEU A 407 -2.56 2.37 12.12
CA LEU A 407 -3.37 3.57 11.96
C LEU A 407 -3.29 4.39 13.24
N SER A 408 -2.82 5.64 13.18
CA SER A 408 -2.82 6.55 14.33
C SER A 408 -3.45 7.90 14.05
N GLY A 409 -3.93 8.54 15.11
CA GLY A 409 -4.46 9.90 14.99
C GLY A 409 -5.10 10.41 16.27
N THR A 410 -5.69 11.59 16.16
CA THR A 410 -6.43 12.25 17.23
C THR A 410 -7.92 11.94 17.20
N ALA A 411 -8.40 11.23 16.17
CA ALA A 411 -9.76 10.71 16.08
C ALA A 411 -10.16 9.94 17.34
N LEU A 412 -11.42 10.07 17.76
CA LEU A 412 -11.97 9.21 18.79
C LEU A 412 -12.08 7.76 18.27
N GLN A 413 -11.78 6.79 19.13
CA GLN A 413 -11.90 5.37 18.76
C GLN A 413 -13.30 5.03 18.26
N ASP A 414 -14.36 5.63 18.82
CA ASP A 414 -15.73 5.38 18.39
C ASP A 414 -16.03 5.94 17.00
N VAL A 415 -15.43 7.07 16.64
CA VAL A 415 -15.50 7.60 15.25
C VAL A 415 -14.81 6.61 14.31
N VAL A 416 -13.67 6.05 14.71
CA VAL A 416 -12.98 5.02 13.93
C VAL A 416 -13.78 3.73 13.86
N LYS A 417 -14.50 3.31 14.91
CA LYS A 417 -15.41 2.15 14.88
C LYS A 417 -16.53 2.38 13.88
N LEU A 418 -17.17 3.55 13.93
CA LEU A 418 -18.28 3.92 13.04
C LEU A 418 -17.84 4.00 11.57
N LYS A 419 -16.61 4.47 11.32
CA LYS A 419 -15.98 4.54 9.99
C LYS A 419 -15.33 3.23 9.56
N GLY A 420 -15.04 2.35 10.52
CA GLY A 420 -14.64 0.98 10.29
C GLY A 420 -15.79 0.18 9.67
N PRO A 421 -15.52 -1.04 9.18
CA PRO A 421 -16.51 -1.85 8.49
C PRO A 421 -17.57 -2.46 9.44
N THR A 422 -18.29 -1.63 10.19
CA THR A 422 -19.40 -2.07 11.06
C THR A 422 -20.65 -2.47 10.25
N GLY A 423 -20.78 -2.04 9.00
CA GLY A 423 -21.86 -2.47 8.09
C GLY A 423 -21.61 -3.75 7.29
N PHE A 424 -20.40 -4.34 7.32
CA PHE A 424 -20.02 -5.47 6.46
C PHE A 424 -19.08 -6.48 7.15
N SER A 425 -19.07 -6.54 8.48
CA SER A 425 -18.19 -7.42 9.26
C SER A 425 -18.37 -8.92 8.94
N PHE A 426 -19.51 -9.33 8.38
CA PHE A 426 -19.70 -10.73 7.98
C PHE A 426 -18.97 -11.13 6.68
N ASN A 427 -18.55 -10.19 5.83
CA ASN A 427 -17.93 -10.49 4.51
C ASN A 427 -16.59 -9.78 4.23
N SER A 428 -16.11 -8.87 5.09
CA SER A 428 -14.92 -8.05 4.82
C SER A 428 -13.57 -8.73 5.11
N GLY A 429 -13.54 -9.73 6.01
CA GLY A 429 -12.33 -10.52 6.29
C GLY A 429 -11.24 -9.81 7.10
N PHE A 430 -11.52 -8.63 7.67
CA PHE A 430 -10.62 -7.89 8.57
C PHE A 430 -11.38 -7.14 9.68
N SER A 431 -10.68 -6.78 10.76
CA SER A 431 -11.15 -6.08 11.96
C SER A 431 -10.08 -5.12 12.48
N PHE A 432 -10.41 -4.35 13.51
CA PHE A 432 -9.49 -3.41 14.15
C PHE A 432 -9.10 -3.93 15.54
N ASN A 433 -7.79 -3.98 15.82
CA ASN A 433 -7.28 -4.09 17.19
C ASN A 433 -6.94 -2.68 17.69
N TYR A 434 -7.69 -2.23 18.71
CA TYR A 434 -7.49 -0.92 19.31
C TYR A 434 -6.37 -1.01 20.35
N ILE A 435 -5.23 -0.40 20.00
CA ILE A 435 -4.06 -0.34 20.85
C ILE A 435 -4.14 0.93 21.70
N ASN A 436 -4.19 0.76 23.02
CA ASN A 436 -3.97 1.87 23.94
C ASN A 436 -2.52 2.33 23.82
N CYS A 437 -2.26 3.63 23.71
CA CYS A 437 -0.88 4.15 23.67
C CYS A 437 -0.38 4.30 25.11
N PRO A 438 0.45 3.37 25.64
CA PRO A 438 0.93 3.49 27.00
C PRO A 438 1.83 4.72 27.15
N LEU A 439 1.73 5.38 28.31
CA LEU A 439 2.68 6.40 28.74
C LEU A 439 4.03 5.73 29.07
N LEU A 440 5.09 6.54 29.14
CA LEU A 440 6.41 6.05 29.53
C LEU A 440 6.41 5.67 31.02
N SER A 441 7.10 4.59 31.37
CA SER A 441 7.36 4.29 32.78
C SER A 441 8.33 5.32 33.36
N MET A 442 8.37 5.45 34.69
CA MET A 442 9.35 6.31 35.34
C MET A 442 10.79 5.88 35.01
N GLY A 443 11.05 4.56 34.95
CA GLY A 443 12.35 4.02 34.52
C GLY A 443 12.72 4.47 33.11
N ALA A 444 11.79 4.37 32.15
CA ALA A 444 12.02 4.83 30.79
C ALA A 444 12.28 6.35 30.73
N CYS A 445 11.57 7.15 31.54
CA CYS A 445 11.81 8.60 31.63
C CYS A 445 13.22 8.91 32.16
N ILE A 446 13.66 8.21 33.22
CA ILE A 446 14.99 8.36 33.80
C ILE A 446 16.07 8.01 32.77
N GLU A 447 15.91 6.89 32.07
CA GLU A 447 16.87 6.46 31.04
C GLU A 447 16.95 7.45 29.87
N ILE A 448 15.81 8.02 29.47
CA ILE A 448 15.78 9.07 28.44
C ILE A 448 16.57 10.29 28.91
N VAL A 449 16.32 10.79 30.13
CA VAL A 449 17.04 11.95 30.66
C VAL A 449 18.53 11.65 30.79
N ASN A 450 18.87 10.43 31.20
CA ASN A 450 20.25 10.00 31.34
C ASN A 450 21.01 10.02 30.01
N ASP A 451 20.38 9.60 28.91
CA ASP A 451 20.99 9.63 27.58
C ASP A 451 21.43 11.04 27.18
N PHE A 452 20.65 12.08 27.54
CA PHE A 452 21.03 13.47 27.32
C PHE A 452 22.07 13.97 28.32
N ALA A 453 21.99 13.56 29.60
CA ALA A 453 23.00 13.91 30.60
C ALA A 453 24.40 13.41 30.19
N VAL A 454 24.48 12.14 29.75
CA VAL A 454 25.73 11.53 29.27
C VAL A 454 26.27 12.27 28.04
N LYS A 455 25.41 12.69 27.11
CA LYS A 455 25.81 13.50 25.94
C LYS A 455 26.38 14.88 26.33
N GLU A 456 25.96 15.43 27.46
CA GLU A 456 26.48 16.67 28.04
C GLU A 456 27.71 16.44 28.95
N ASN A 457 28.33 15.25 28.89
CA ASN A 457 29.44 14.80 29.74
C ASN A 457 29.11 14.73 31.24
N GLU A 458 27.84 14.64 31.60
CA GLU A 458 27.40 14.50 33.00
C GLU A 458 27.17 13.01 33.33
N THR A 459 28.23 12.34 33.77
CA THR A 459 28.23 10.89 34.05
C THR A 459 28.07 10.53 35.53
N ASN A 460 28.00 11.53 36.41
CA ASN A 460 27.97 11.32 37.87
C ASN A 460 26.54 11.19 38.42
N TYR A 461 25.51 11.27 37.57
CA TYR A 461 24.10 11.06 37.93
C TYR A 461 23.56 12.01 39.02
N TRP A 462 24.20 13.17 39.27
CA TRP A 462 23.79 14.11 40.33
C TRP A 462 22.33 14.54 40.24
N TRP A 463 21.83 14.72 39.01
CA TRP A 463 20.43 15.09 38.75
C TRP A 463 19.43 14.06 39.29
N THR A 464 19.83 12.79 39.46
CA THR A 464 18.96 11.73 40.02
C THR A 464 18.78 11.87 41.54
N LEU A 465 19.67 12.59 42.21
CA LEU A 465 19.61 12.87 43.65
C LEU A 465 18.70 14.07 43.97
N ASP A 466 18.38 14.89 42.98
CA ASP A 466 17.49 16.04 43.14
C ASP A 466 16.02 15.56 43.24
N ARG A 467 15.49 15.57 44.47
CA ARG A 467 14.10 15.18 44.74
C ARG A 467 13.08 16.04 44.00
N SER A 468 13.34 17.32 43.81
CA SER A 468 12.44 18.22 43.09
C SER A 468 12.42 17.90 41.60
N PHE A 469 13.57 17.55 41.02
CA PHE A 469 13.66 17.13 39.63
C PHE A 469 12.92 15.81 39.40
N ILE A 470 13.19 14.82 40.25
CA ILE A 470 12.51 13.52 40.21
C ILE A 470 11.00 13.69 40.39
N LYS A 471 10.56 14.61 41.27
CA LYS A 471 9.14 14.92 41.44
C LYS A 471 8.51 15.50 40.17
N ILE A 472 9.19 16.41 39.48
CA ILE A 472 8.72 16.99 38.21
C ILE A 472 8.61 15.93 37.11
N LEU A 473 9.57 15.01 37.04
CA LEU A 473 9.50 13.86 36.12
C LEU A 473 8.33 12.92 36.47
N ASP A 474 8.10 12.63 37.75
CA ASP A 474 6.96 11.83 38.19
C ASP A 474 5.62 12.54 37.87
N ASP A 475 5.54 13.86 38.06
CA ASP A 475 4.37 14.67 37.74
C ASP A 475 4.10 14.77 36.23
N ALA A 476 5.12 14.62 35.39
CA ALA A 476 4.93 14.45 33.95
C ALA A 476 4.19 13.14 33.61
N ARG A 477 4.09 12.19 34.55
CA ARG A 477 3.38 10.91 34.44
C ARG A 477 3.72 10.13 33.16
N GLY A 478 4.96 10.28 32.68
CA GLY A 478 5.42 9.61 31.48
C GLY A 478 4.86 10.14 30.15
N LEU A 479 4.25 11.33 30.13
CA LEU A 479 3.77 11.96 28.90
C LEU A 479 4.97 12.36 28.02
N PRO A 480 5.15 11.78 26.82
CA PRO A 480 6.34 12.03 26.01
C PRO A 480 6.55 13.51 25.67
N ARG A 481 5.48 14.27 25.41
CA ARG A 481 5.57 15.71 25.15
C ARG A 481 6.04 16.52 26.36
N ALA A 482 5.64 16.14 27.57
CA ALA A 482 6.12 16.80 28.78
C ALA A 482 7.61 16.51 29.00
N ILE A 483 8.04 15.27 28.79
CA ILE A 483 9.46 14.89 28.86
C ILE A 483 10.29 15.66 27.83
N GLU A 484 9.79 15.83 26.60
CA GLU A 484 10.45 16.66 25.59
C GLU A 484 10.65 18.11 26.06
N TYR A 485 9.62 18.74 26.65
CA TYR A 485 9.75 20.10 27.16
C TYR A 485 10.71 20.19 28.34
N ILE A 486 10.70 19.20 29.23
CA ILE A 486 11.63 19.12 30.35
C ILE A 486 13.08 19.09 29.82
N LEU A 487 13.38 18.20 28.87
CA LEU A 487 14.72 18.09 28.28
C LEU A 487 15.15 19.36 27.56
N ASP A 488 14.27 19.96 26.77
CA ASP A 488 14.55 21.20 26.03
C ASP A 488 14.90 22.35 26.99
N GLU A 489 14.18 22.51 28.10
CA GLU A 489 14.51 23.52 29.12
C GLU A 489 15.82 23.19 29.86
N ILE A 490 16.08 21.93 30.20
CA ILE A 490 17.34 21.50 30.83
C ILE A 490 18.55 21.89 29.98
N LEU A 491 18.48 21.61 28.68
CA LEU A 491 19.58 21.87 27.75
C LEU A 491 19.75 23.37 27.49
N LYS A 492 18.66 24.13 27.38
CA LYS A 492 18.71 25.59 27.21
C LYS A 492 19.35 26.30 28.40
N GLU A 493 19.06 25.84 29.61
CA GLU A 493 19.58 26.44 30.83
C GLU A 493 20.89 25.80 31.32
N ASP A 494 21.39 24.76 30.65
CA ASP A 494 22.58 23.98 31.01
C ASP A 494 22.50 23.44 32.45
N LEU A 495 21.31 22.94 32.82
CA LEU A 495 21.01 22.57 34.21
C LEU A 495 21.78 21.34 34.69
N PHE A 496 22.18 20.46 33.77
CA PHE A 496 23.03 19.32 34.12
C PHE A 496 24.35 19.78 34.77
N LYS A 497 24.92 20.91 34.31
CA LYS A 497 26.21 21.43 34.80
C LYS A 497 26.10 22.41 35.95
N LYS A 498 25.02 23.19 36.01
CA LYS A 498 24.89 24.27 37.01
C LYS A 498 24.56 23.77 38.41
N HIS A 499 23.96 22.58 38.55
CA HIS A 499 23.53 21.96 39.83
C HIS A 499 22.65 22.85 40.74
N THR A 500 22.25 24.04 40.28
CA THR A 500 21.36 24.98 40.96
C THR A 500 20.28 25.38 39.98
N TRP A 501 19.03 25.19 40.35
CA TRP A 501 17.87 25.55 39.53
C TRP A 501 16.67 25.88 40.41
N ASN A 502 15.71 26.63 39.87
CA ASN A 502 14.49 27.03 40.56
C ASN A 502 13.35 26.09 40.14
N PRO A 503 12.95 25.10 40.97
CA PRO A 503 11.96 24.09 40.57
C PRO A 503 10.60 24.70 40.26
N SER A 504 10.18 25.75 40.98
CA SER A 504 8.90 26.41 40.75
C SER A 504 8.89 27.15 39.42
N GLY A 505 9.96 27.90 39.12
CA GLY A 505 10.11 28.60 37.84
C GLY A 505 10.16 27.63 36.67
N PHE A 506 10.90 26.52 36.82
CA PHE A 506 10.98 25.47 35.82
C PHE A 506 9.62 24.80 35.58
N PHE A 507 8.92 24.40 36.63
CA PHE A 507 7.58 23.81 36.52
C PHE A 507 6.60 24.73 35.80
N ILE A 508 6.59 26.03 36.14
CA ILE A 508 5.71 27.02 35.49
C ILE A 508 6.00 27.08 33.98
N LYS A 509 7.27 27.09 33.55
CA LYS A 509 7.63 27.09 32.13
C LYS A 509 7.08 25.86 31.40
N ILE A 510 7.26 24.67 31.97
CA ILE A 510 6.75 23.42 31.38
C ILE A 510 5.23 23.44 31.31
N ALA A 511 4.56 23.82 32.40
CA ALA A 511 3.11 23.91 32.48
C ALA A 511 2.54 24.91 31.45
N SER A 512 3.15 26.09 31.30
CA SER A 512 2.75 27.08 30.29
C SER A 512 2.92 26.56 28.86
N ARG A 513 3.99 25.81 28.57
CA ARG A 513 4.19 25.19 27.24
C ARG A 513 3.16 24.11 26.94
N LEU A 514 2.81 23.29 27.93
CA LEU A 514 1.72 22.32 27.81
C LEU A 514 0.38 23.04 27.60
N ASP A 515 0.10 24.10 28.36
CA ASP A 515 -1.12 24.88 28.20
C ASP A 515 -1.25 25.44 26.78
N MET A 516 -0.19 26.05 26.24
CA MET A 516 -0.17 26.56 24.86
C MET A 516 -0.38 25.46 23.81
N SER A 517 0.14 24.26 24.07
CA SER A 517 0.08 23.15 23.10
C SER A 517 -1.28 22.45 23.07
N TYR A 518 -2.00 22.48 24.20
CA TYR A 518 -3.25 21.76 24.40
C TYR A 518 -4.46 22.67 24.61
N ASN A 519 -4.25 23.99 24.70
CA ASN A 519 -5.27 24.98 25.06
C ASN A 519 -6.02 24.62 26.36
N ILE A 520 -5.29 24.16 27.38
CA ILE A 520 -5.87 23.61 28.63
C ILE A 520 -6.71 24.66 29.34
N THR A 521 -6.18 25.87 29.53
CA THR A 521 -6.85 26.99 30.19
C THR A 521 -8.12 27.38 29.45
N THR A 522 -8.07 27.41 28.12
CA THR A 522 -9.25 27.70 27.28
C THR A 522 -10.31 26.62 27.45
N PHE A 523 -9.91 25.34 27.43
CA PHE A 523 -10.80 24.21 27.66
C PHE A 523 -11.44 24.26 29.05
N VAL A 524 -10.67 24.50 30.11
CA VAL A 524 -11.18 24.61 31.49
C VAL A 524 -12.15 25.77 31.64
N LYS A 525 -11.88 26.91 31.02
CA LYS A 525 -12.80 28.06 31.02
C LYS A 525 -14.12 27.75 30.32
N LYS A 526 -14.08 27.05 29.18
CA LYS A 526 -15.27 26.68 28.39
C LYS A 526 -16.07 25.54 29.04
N HIS A 527 -15.40 24.58 29.66
CA HIS A 527 -15.98 23.33 30.17
C HIS A 527 -15.66 23.13 31.66
N LYS A 528 -15.93 24.15 32.49
CA LYS A 528 -15.53 24.20 33.91
C LYS A 528 -15.97 22.98 34.71
N ASP A 529 -17.24 22.57 34.57
CA ASP A 529 -17.79 21.45 35.35
C ASP A 529 -17.14 20.11 34.97
N LEU A 530 -16.92 19.90 33.66
CA LEU A 530 -16.22 18.72 33.15
C LEU A 530 -14.77 18.71 33.63
N ALA A 531 -14.05 19.84 33.54
CA ALA A 531 -12.68 19.96 34.01
C ALA A 531 -12.57 19.69 35.52
N LEU A 532 -13.51 20.19 36.32
CA LEU A 532 -13.55 19.93 37.76
C LEU A 532 -13.84 18.45 38.06
N ALA A 533 -14.72 17.81 37.30
CA ALA A 533 -15.00 16.38 37.41
C ALA A 533 -13.76 15.54 37.04
N LEU A 534 -13.09 15.86 35.93
CA LEU A 534 -11.83 15.23 35.52
C LEU A 534 -10.78 15.34 36.64
N LEU A 535 -10.56 16.54 37.18
CA LEU A 535 -9.61 16.78 38.26
C LEU A 535 -9.93 15.98 39.52
N LYS A 536 -11.20 15.99 39.96
CA LYS A 536 -11.65 15.22 41.12
C LYS A 536 -11.40 13.72 40.96
N ASN A 537 -11.60 13.18 39.77
CA ASN A 537 -11.38 11.75 39.52
C ASN A 537 -9.90 11.40 39.37
N CYS A 538 -9.09 12.28 38.76
CA CYS A 538 -7.64 12.13 38.76
C CYS A 538 -7.05 12.08 40.18
N LEU A 539 -7.60 12.86 41.11
CA LEU A 539 -7.19 12.84 42.53
C LEU A 539 -7.65 11.57 43.28
N LYS A 540 -8.70 10.91 42.79
CA LYS A 540 -9.26 9.69 43.39
C LYS A 540 -8.70 8.39 42.79
N SER A 541 -7.96 8.46 41.69
CA SER A 541 -7.49 7.30 40.89
C SER A 541 -8.60 6.45 40.26
N ASP A 542 -9.82 7.00 40.11
CA ASP A 542 -10.96 6.29 39.52
C ASP A 542 -11.10 6.59 38.02
N SER A 543 -11.36 5.57 37.19
CA SER A 543 -11.64 5.73 35.75
C SER A 543 -13.03 6.30 35.49
N ILE A 544 -13.16 7.25 34.57
CA ILE A 544 -14.47 7.82 34.18
C ILE A 544 -15.04 7.04 32.99
N GLU A 545 -16.19 6.40 33.19
CA GLU A 545 -17.04 6.00 32.07
C GLU A 545 -17.71 7.24 31.47
N ARG A 546 -17.44 7.51 30.19
CA ARG A 546 -18.16 8.53 29.42
C ARG A 546 -19.60 8.06 29.26
N THR A 547 -20.55 8.70 29.93
CA THR A 547 -21.98 8.48 29.67
C THR A 547 -22.47 9.43 28.58
N ASP A 548 -23.36 8.92 27.71
CA ASP A 548 -23.85 9.52 26.45
C ASP A 548 -24.48 10.92 26.53
N LYS A 549 -24.59 11.52 27.71
CA LYS A 549 -25.23 12.83 27.91
C LYS A 549 -24.41 14.02 27.40
N VAL A 550 -23.15 13.85 27.04
CA VAL A 550 -22.26 14.96 26.64
C VAL A 550 -22.24 15.18 25.11
N LEU A 551 -22.84 14.29 24.31
CA LEU A 551 -22.76 14.34 22.84
C LEU A 551 -23.79 15.23 22.14
N LYS A 552 -24.54 16.10 22.84
CA LYS A 552 -25.59 16.89 22.19
C LYS A 552 -25.17 18.26 21.66
N ASP A 553 -23.98 18.78 21.98
CA ASP A 553 -23.59 20.14 21.58
C ASP A 553 -22.17 20.26 20.98
N ASP A 554 -21.70 19.29 20.19
CA ASP A 554 -20.51 19.46 19.31
C ASP A 554 -20.78 18.99 17.87
#